data_AF-A0A2V6T557-F1
#
_entry.id   AF-A0A2V6T557-F1
#
_cell.length_a   1.000
_cell.length_b   1.000
_cell.length_c   1.000
_cell.angle_alpha   90.00
_cell.angle_beta   90.00
_cell.angle_gamma   90.00
#
_symmetry.space_group_name_H-M   'P 1'
#
loop_
_entity.id
_entity.type
_entity.pdbx_description
1 polymer ?
#
loop_
_entity_poly.entity_id
_entity_poly.type
_entity_poly.pdbx_seq_one_letter_code
_entity_poly.pdbx_strand_id
1 'polypeptide(L)'
;MIRDGHLTQRELLADESMHRALESRAHALLKATTFAACYAARNLLDPLVRFEEVAILAYHSISDAPVETAVAPAEFDRQLRALAARGYRFVPLASVAAWVAGRETIPRKAVAITFDDGYADFETTALPILERHGVSSTLFTVGDAA
;
A
#
# COMPACT_ATOMS: atom_id res chain seq x y z
N MET A 1 24.87 35.84 45.38
CA MET A 1 25.44 35.96 44.02
C MET A 1 24.67 35.01 43.12
N ILE A 2 23.56 35.49 42.55
CA ILE A 2 22.72 34.73 41.62
C ILE A 2 23.23 35.10 40.23
N ARG A 3 23.73 34.14 39.46
CA ARG A 3 24.10 34.36 38.05
C ARG A 3 22.82 34.22 37.22
N ASP A 4 22.38 35.33 36.64
CA ASP A 4 21.24 35.40 35.73
C ASP A 4 21.47 34.53 34.49
N GLY A 5 20.57 33.57 34.30
CA GLY A 5 20.54 32.69 33.13
C GLY A 5 19.77 33.35 32.00
N HIS A 6 20.45 34.04 31.11
CA HIS A 6 19.90 34.45 29.82
C HIS A 6 20.53 33.60 28.71
N LEU A 7 19.83 32.54 28.30
CA LEU A 7 20.18 31.74 27.13
C LEU A 7 20.06 32.60 25.86
N THR A 8 20.98 32.40 24.92
CA THR A 8 20.95 33.16 23.66
C THR A 8 19.85 32.63 22.74
N GLN A 9 19.30 33.50 21.88
CA GLN A 9 18.22 33.12 20.94
C GLN A 9 18.60 31.94 20.01
N ARG A 10 19.90 31.78 19.70
CA ARG A 10 20.41 30.65 18.91
C ARG A 10 20.38 29.34 19.68
N GLU A 11 20.63 29.36 20.98
CA GLU A 11 20.60 28.17 21.84
C GLU A 11 19.15 27.72 22.10
N LEU A 12 18.21 28.65 22.30
CA LEU A 12 16.77 28.31 22.37
C LEU A 12 16.26 27.67 21.09
N LEU A 13 16.60 28.23 19.92
CA LEU A 13 16.15 27.67 18.64
C LEU A 13 16.76 26.29 18.35
N ALA A 14 18.03 26.07 18.75
CA ALA A 14 18.66 24.76 18.64
C ALA A 14 18.01 23.73 19.57
N ASP A 15 17.70 24.12 20.82
CA ASP A 15 17.02 23.26 21.80
C ASP A 15 15.60 22.90 21.34
N GLU A 16 14.81 23.88 20.87
CA GLU A 16 13.49 23.62 20.30
C GLU A 16 13.54 22.73 19.04
N SER A 17 14.56 22.88 18.20
CA SER A 17 14.74 22.04 17.00
C SER A 17 15.11 20.60 17.37
N MET A 18 15.97 20.44 18.38
CA MET A 18 16.37 19.15 18.93
C MET A 18 15.20 18.46 19.60
N HIS A 19 14.41 19.19 20.40
CA HIS A 19 13.23 18.69 21.08
C HIS A 19 12.19 18.19 20.07
N ARG A 20 11.87 18.98 19.04
CA ARG A 20 10.97 18.57 17.95
C ARG A 20 11.47 17.34 17.18
N ALA A 21 12.78 17.24 16.94
CA ALA A 21 13.37 16.07 16.29
C ALA A 21 13.30 14.80 17.16
N LEU A 22 13.53 14.93 18.48
CA LEU A 22 13.41 13.83 19.43
C LEU A 22 11.97 13.35 19.56
N GLU A 23 11.00 14.26 19.62
CA GLU A 23 9.57 13.93 19.64
C GLU A 23 9.14 13.21 18.35
N SER A 24 9.59 13.68 17.18
CA SER A 24 9.32 13.02 15.90
C SER A 24 9.87 11.60 15.85
N ARG A 25 11.08 11.39 16.37
CA ARG A 25 11.70 10.05 16.45
C ARG A 25 10.99 9.15 17.46
N ALA A 26 10.58 9.70 18.61
CA ALA A 26 9.80 8.97 19.60
C ALA A 26 8.45 8.51 19.03
N HIS A 27 7.75 9.37 18.28
CA HIS A 27 6.52 9.01 17.58
C HIS A 27 6.76 7.97 16.48
N ALA A 28 7.83 8.10 15.70
CA ALA A 28 8.19 7.13 14.68
C ALA A 28 8.50 5.75 15.29
N LEU A 29 9.27 5.72 16.38
CA LEU A 29 9.60 4.49 17.12
C LEU A 29 8.34 3.87 17.72
N LEU A 30 7.49 4.65 18.38
CA LEU A 30 6.24 4.18 18.95
C LEU A 30 5.32 3.57 17.90
N LYS A 31 5.17 4.23 16.74
CA LYS A 31 4.38 3.70 15.62
C LYS A 31 4.97 2.38 15.10
N ALA A 32 6.29 2.34 14.90
CA ALA A 32 6.97 1.16 14.39
C ALA A 32 6.85 -0.04 15.35
N THR A 33 7.08 0.17 16.65
CA THR A 33 6.96 -0.90 17.67
C THR A 33 5.53 -1.36 17.85
N THR A 34 4.57 -0.45 17.88
CA THR A 34 3.13 -0.78 17.95
C THR A 34 2.72 -1.58 16.73
N PHE A 35 3.09 -1.13 15.52
CA PHE A 35 2.81 -1.86 14.28
C PHE A 35 3.43 -3.26 14.30
N ALA A 36 4.70 -3.38 14.66
CA ALA A 36 5.39 -4.68 14.73
C ALA A 36 4.74 -5.62 15.75
N ALA A 37 4.39 -5.12 16.94
CA ALA A 37 3.73 -5.91 17.97
C ALA A 37 2.34 -6.37 17.53
N CYS A 38 1.52 -5.47 16.96
CA CYS A 38 0.20 -5.81 16.42
C CYS A 38 0.31 -6.80 15.26
N TYR A 39 1.26 -6.61 14.35
CA TYR A 39 1.51 -7.52 13.23
C TYR A 39 1.93 -8.91 13.72
N ALA A 40 2.85 -8.99 14.70
CA ALA A 40 3.26 -10.25 15.29
C ALA A 40 2.10 -10.96 16.00
N ALA A 41 1.34 -10.24 16.83
CA ALA A 41 0.16 -10.78 17.51
C ALA A 41 -0.89 -11.29 16.52
N ARG A 42 -1.18 -10.52 15.45
CA ARG A 42 -2.08 -10.93 14.37
C ARG A 42 -1.61 -12.22 13.71
N ASN A 43 -0.33 -12.32 13.33
CA ASN A 43 0.22 -13.53 12.71
C ASN A 43 0.20 -14.74 13.64
N LEU A 44 0.39 -14.53 14.95
CA LEU A 44 0.28 -15.60 15.95
C LEU A 44 -1.17 -16.09 16.11
N LEU A 45 -2.15 -15.17 16.03
CA LEU A 45 -3.57 -15.46 16.18
C LEU A 45 -4.24 -15.96 14.88
N ASP A 46 -3.67 -15.66 13.71
CA ASP A 46 -4.24 -15.99 12.41
C ASP A 46 -4.53 -17.49 12.18
N PRO A 47 -3.75 -18.46 12.69
CA PRO A 47 -4.12 -19.88 12.63
C PRO A 47 -5.41 -20.21 13.40
N LEU A 48 -5.70 -19.46 14.47
CA LEU A 48 -6.84 -19.68 15.37
C LEU A 48 -8.08 -18.90 14.93
N VAL A 49 -7.90 -17.63 14.56
CA VAL A 49 -9.00 -16.71 14.22
C VAL A 49 -9.34 -16.74 12.72
N ARG A 50 -8.35 -17.08 11.87
CA ARG A 50 -8.47 -17.09 10.40
C ARG A 50 -8.97 -15.75 9.86
N PHE A 51 -8.16 -14.70 9.99
CA PHE A 51 -8.53 -13.39 9.49
C PHE A 51 -8.76 -13.45 7.96
N GLU A 52 -9.96 -13.07 7.54
CA GLU A 52 -10.29 -12.88 6.13
C GLU A 52 -9.88 -11.47 5.74
N GLU A 53 -8.78 -11.36 4.99
CA GLU A 53 -8.20 -10.11 4.54
C GLU A 53 -8.03 -10.14 3.01
N VAL A 54 -8.26 -8.99 2.40
CA VAL A 54 -8.07 -8.77 0.97
C VAL A 54 -7.10 -7.62 0.79
N ALA A 55 -6.06 -7.82 -0.02
CA ALA A 55 -5.25 -6.72 -0.52
C ALA A 55 -5.87 -6.17 -1.80
N ILE A 56 -5.99 -4.84 -1.93
CA ILE A 56 -6.39 -4.18 -3.18
C ILE A 56 -5.21 -3.33 -3.62
N LEU A 57 -4.63 -3.64 -4.78
CA LEU A 57 -3.45 -2.97 -5.31
C LEU A 57 -3.87 -2.08 -6.47
N ALA A 58 -3.69 -0.77 -6.31
CA ALA A 58 -3.99 0.23 -7.32
C ALA A 58 -2.74 0.59 -8.13
N TYR A 59 -2.88 0.52 -9.45
CA TYR A 59 -1.89 0.95 -10.44
C TYR A 59 -2.48 2.09 -11.27
N HIS A 60 -1.64 2.87 -11.94
CA HIS A 60 -2.08 3.96 -12.83
C HIS A 60 -1.51 3.73 -14.22
N SER A 61 -0.20 3.93 -14.40
CA SER A 61 0.52 3.72 -15.66
C SER A 61 1.47 2.54 -15.56
N ILE A 62 1.46 1.66 -16.56
CA ILE A 62 2.47 0.61 -16.72
C ILE A 62 3.39 0.97 -17.89
N SER A 63 4.39 1.79 -17.61
CA SER A 63 5.31 2.33 -18.61
C SER A 63 6.65 2.72 -17.97
N ASP A 64 7.64 3.00 -18.82
CA ASP A 64 8.91 3.64 -18.40
C ASP A 64 8.83 5.18 -18.45
N ALA A 65 7.61 5.74 -18.52
CA ALA A 65 7.42 7.18 -18.55
C ALA A 65 7.79 7.80 -17.19
N PRO A 66 8.29 9.04 -17.17
CA PRO A 66 8.66 9.73 -15.94
C PRO A 66 7.44 10.32 -15.20
N VAL A 67 6.38 9.51 -15.06
CA VAL A 67 5.19 9.86 -14.28
C VAL A 67 5.36 9.26 -12.87
N GLU A 68 5.03 10.02 -11.84
CA GLU A 68 5.26 9.61 -10.44
C GLU A 68 4.59 8.27 -10.08
N THR A 69 3.44 7.97 -10.70
CA THR A 69 2.65 6.76 -10.49
C THR A 69 2.90 5.67 -11.55
N ALA A 70 3.91 5.85 -12.42
CA ALA A 70 4.28 4.84 -13.41
C ALA A 70 5.08 3.69 -12.78
N VAL A 71 4.72 2.47 -13.15
CA VAL A 71 5.44 1.24 -12.79
C VAL A 71 6.00 0.63 -14.07
N ALA A 72 7.32 0.40 -14.11
CA ALA A 72 7.95 -0.21 -15.26
C ALA A 72 7.31 -1.59 -15.59
N PRO A 73 7.15 -1.97 -16.86
CA PRO A 73 6.47 -3.23 -17.22
C PRO A 73 7.13 -4.47 -16.60
N ALA A 74 8.46 -4.49 -16.54
CA ALA A 74 9.22 -5.57 -15.90
C ALA A 74 9.02 -5.63 -14.38
N GLU A 75 8.81 -4.48 -13.75
CA GLU A 75 8.48 -4.38 -12.33
C GLU A 75 7.08 -4.93 -12.06
N PHE A 76 6.10 -4.52 -12.85
CA PHE A 76 4.72 -5.00 -12.73
C PHE A 76 4.63 -6.53 -12.88
N ASP A 77 5.27 -7.09 -13.92
CA ASP A 77 5.37 -8.54 -14.11
C ASP A 77 6.02 -9.25 -12.91
N ARG A 78 7.09 -8.67 -12.36
CA ARG A 78 7.76 -9.21 -11.17
C ARG A 78 6.85 -9.20 -9.96
N GLN A 79 6.06 -8.14 -9.76
CA GLN A 79 5.12 -8.03 -8.64
C GLN A 79 4.02 -9.09 -8.71
N LEU A 80 3.41 -9.32 -9.89
CA LEU A 80 2.40 -10.37 -10.07
C LEU A 80 2.98 -11.76 -9.76
N ARG A 81 4.18 -12.07 -10.29
CA ARG A 81 4.87 -13.33 -9.96
C ARG A 81 5.18 -13.47 -8.49
N ALA A 82 5.60 -12.39 -7.84
CA ALA A 82 5.94 -12.38 -6.43
C ALA A 82 4.73 -12.65 -5.53
N LEU A 83 3.55 -12.13 -5.88
CA LEU A 83 2.27 -12.40 -5.21
C LEU A 83 1.86 -13.87 -5.37
N ALA A 84 1.87 -14.36 -6.61
CA ALA A 84 1.54 -15.76 -6.91
C ALA A 84 2.45 -16.73 -6.14
N ALA A 85 3.77 -16.49 -6.16
CA ALA A 85 4.76 -17.31 -5.45
C ALA A 85 4.58 -17.30 -3.93
N ARG A 86 4.00 -16.23 -3.35
CA ARG A 86 3.67 -16.13 -1.93
C ARG A 86 2.29 -16.71 -1.57
N GLY A 87 1.60 -17.29 -2.55
CA GLY A 87 0.31 -17.95 -2.40
C GLY A 87 -0.88 -16.99 -2.35
N TYR A 88 -0.73 -15.75 -2.85
CA TYR A 88 -1.89 -14.88 -3.05
C TYR A 88 -2.79 -15.42 -4.16
N ARG A 89 -4.10 -15.21 -4.01
CA ARG A 89 -5.13 -15.59 -4.97
C ARG A 89 -5.71 -14.34 -5.59
N PHE A 90 -5.48 -14.15 -6.88
CA PHE A 90 -6.09 -13.05 -7.61
C PHE A 90 -7.60 -13.27 -7.70
N VAL A 91 -8.36 -12.23 -7.33
CA VAL A 91 -9.82 -12.23 -7.35
C VAL A 91 -10.33 -10.97 -8.06
N PRO A 92 -11.47 -11.03 -8.76
CA PRO A 92 -12.11 -9.84 -9.27
C PRO A 92 -12.53 -8.91 -8.12
N LEU A 93 -12.43 -7.60 -8.31
CA LEU A 93 -12.89 -6.64 -7.31
C LEU A 93 -14.38 -6.80 -6.99
N ALA A 94 -15.18 -7.27 -7.95
CA ALA A 94 -16.59 -7.60 -7.75
C ALA A 94 -16.81 -8.68 -6.67
N SER A 95 -15.96 -9.71 -6.60
CA SER A 95 -16.03 -10.73 -5.55
C SER A 95 -15.67 -10.16 -4.18
N VAL A 96 -14.74 -9.20 -4.13
CA VAL A 96 -14.43 -8.47 -2.90
C VAL A 96 -15.65 -7.67 -2.42
N ALA A 97 -16.33 -6.96 -3.33
CA ALA A 97 -17.54 -6.22 -3.00
C ALA A 97 -18.69 -7.14 -2.55
N ALA A 98 -18.84 -8.31 -3.18
CA ALA A 98 -19.83 -9.31 -2.77
C ALA A 98 -19.51 -9.90 -1.39
N TRP A 99 -18.25 -10.17 -1.09
CA TRP A 99 -17.79 -10.62 0.23
C TRP A 99 -18.07 -9.59 1.32
N VAL A 100 -17.72 -8.32 1.11
CA VAL A 100 -18.03 -7.22 2.05
C VAL A 100 -19.53 -7.13 2.33
N ALA A 101 -20.36 -7.39 1.31
CA ALA A 101 -21.81 -7.40 1.44
C ALA A 101 -22.39 -8.71 2.03
N GLY A 102 -21.54 -9.66 2.45
CA GLY A 102 -21.95 -10.95 3.02
C GLY A 102 -22.57 -11.92 2.02
N ARG A 103 -22.36 -11.71 0.71
CA ARG A 103 -22.95 -12.53 -0.36
C ARG A 103 -22.03 -13.62 -0.89
N GLU A 104 -20.72 -13.48 -0.69
CA GLU A 104 -19.70 -14.45 -1.14
C GLU A 104 -18.68 -14.69 -0.03
N THR A 105 -17.95 -15.81 -0.11
CA THR A 105 -16.75 -16.04 0.71
C THR A 105 -15.53 -15.63 -0.09
N ILE A 106 -14.46 -15.21 0.60
CA ILE A 106 -13.22 -14.79 -0.05
C ILE A 106 -12.10 -15.78 0.29
N PRO A 107 -11.24 -16.17 -0.67
CA PRO A 107 -10.12 -17.03 -0.35
C PRO A 107 -9.12 -16.33 0.57
N ARG A 108 -8.40 -17.11 1.37
CA ARG A 108 -7.25 -16.59 2.13
C ARG A 108 -6.21 -16.00 1.17
N LYS A 109 -5.56 -14.92 1.60
CA LYS A 109 -4.58 -14.17 0.79
C LYS A 109 -5.18 -13.70 -0.55
N ALA A 110 -6.44 -13.28 -0.55
CA ALA A 110 -7.03 -12.68 -1.73
C ALA A 110 -6.36 -11.35 -2.09
N VAL A 111 -6.19 -11.12 -3.39
CA VAL A 111 -5.69 -9.85 -3.92
C VAL A 111 -6.51 -9.43 -5.14
N ALA A 112 -6.99 -8.19 -5.15
CA ALA A 112 -7.60 -7.56 -6.32
C ALA A 112 -6.63 -6.55 -6.92
N ILE A 113 -6.53 -6.53 -8.25
CA ILE A 113 -5.71 -5.57 -9.00
C ILE A 113 -6.63 -4.53 -9.62
N THR A 114 -6.35 -3.26 -9.39
CA THR A 114 -7.09 -2.14 -9.99
C THR A 114 -6.17 -1.21 -10.75
N PHE A 115 -6.74 -0.54 -11.74
CA PHE A 115 -6.08 0.49 -12.55
C PHE A 115 -6.95 1.73 -12.54
N ASP A 116 -6.36 2.88 -12.27
CA ASP A 116 -7.05 4.17 -12.26
C ASP A 116 -6.63 5.00 -13.49
N ASP A 117 -7.30 6.13 -13.70
CA ASP A 117 -7.10 7.14 -14.75
C ASP A 117 -7.43 6.74 -16.19
N GLY A 118 -7.28 5.47 -16.57
CA GLY A 118 -7.55 5.03 -17.94
C GLY A 118 -6.40 5.35 -18.92
N TYR A 119 -5.15 5.30 -18.48
CA TYR A 119 -3.99 5.45 -19.36
C TYR A 119 -4.01 4.41 -20.49
N ALA A 120 -3.64 4.83 -21.72
CA ALA A 120 -3.58 3.96 -22.90
C ALA A 120 -2.57 2.80 -22.75
N ASP A 121 -1.60 2.94 -21.85
CA ASP A 121 -0.66 1.85 -21.52
C ASP A 121 -1.33 0.67 -20.78
N PHE A 122 -2.54 0.85 -20.24
CA PHE A 122 -3.32 -0.26 -19.71
C PHE A 122 -3.58 -1.29 -20.82
N GLU A 123 -4.14 -0.87 -21.94
CA GLU A 123 -4.47 -1.75 -23.06
C GLU A 123 -3.19 -2.27 -23.73
N THR A 124 -2.24 -1.37 -24.01
CA THR A 124 -1.07 -1.71 -24.82
C THR A 124 0.02 -2.48 -24.07
N THR A 125 0.06 -2.39 -22.73
CA THR A 125 1.14 -2.96 -21.91
C THR A 125 0.64 -3.78 -20.72
N ALA A 126 -0.23 -3.22 -19.88
CA ALA A 126 -0.68 -3.90 -18.65
C ALA A 126 -1.53 -5.14 -18.94
N LEU A 127 -2.51 -5.02 -19.85
CA LEU A 127 -3.46 -6.07 -20.19
C LEU A 127 -2.76 -7.33 -20.75
N PRO A 128 -1.83 -7.24 -21.72
CA PRO A 128 -1.05 -8.39 -22.16
C PRO A 128 -0.24 -9.05 -21.04
N ILE A 129 0.24 -8.30 -20.03
CA ILE A 129 0.93 -8.87 -18.87
C ILE A 129 -0.07 -9.64 -18.00
N LEU A 130 -1.21 -9.04 -17.66
CA LEU A 130 -2.27 -9.65 -16.86
C LEU A 130 -2.77 -10.97 -17.47
N GLU A 131 -2.99 -10.99 -18.78
CA GLU A 131 -3.44 -12.19 -19.51
C GLU A 131 -2.43 -13.33 -19.41
N ARG A 132 -1.13 -13.05 -19.54
CA ARG A 132 -0.07 -14.07 -19.37
C ARG A 132 -0.07 -14.69 -17.98
N HIS A 133 -0.48 -13.95 -16.95
CA HIS A 133 -0.58 -14.44 -15.57
C HIS A 133 -1.98 -14.98 -15.22
N GLY A 134 -2.96 -14.86 -16.12
CA GLY A 134 -4.37 -15.23 -15.85
C GLY A 134 -4.98 -14.40 -14.72
N VAL A 135 -4.59 -13.13 -14.60
CA VAL A 135 -4.99 -12.23 -13.51
C VAL A 135 -6.13 -11.33 -13.96
N SER A 136 -7.24 -11.36 -13.22
CA SER A 136 -8.32 -10.38 -13.39
C SER A 136 -7.93 -9.02 -12.81
N SER A 137 -8.34 -7.94 -13.47
CA SER A 137 -8.21 -6.57 -12.97
C SER A 137 -9.53 -5.79 -13.11
N THR A 138 -9.58 -4.61 -12.49
CA THR A 138 -10.67 -3.63 -12.68
C THR A 138 -10.07 -2.30 -13.11
N LEU A 139 -10.58 -1.72 -14.20
CA LEU A 139 -10.16 -0.42 -14.70
C LEU A 139 -11.21 0.64 -14.34
N PHE A 140 -10.80 1.66 -13.62
CA PHE A 140 -11.57 2.86 -13.34
C PHE A 140 -11.12 3.97 -14.30
N THR A 141 -11.97 4.26 -15.28
CA THR A 141 -11.71 5.32 -16.27
C THR A 141 -12.29 6.64 -15.80
N VAL A 142 -11.57 7.74 -16.03
CA VAL A 142 -12.12 9.08 -15.87
C VAL A 142 -12.95 9.40 -17.10
N GLY A 143 -14.26 9.46 -16.94
CA GLY A 143 -15.17 9.96 -17.97
C GLY A 143 -15.43 11.45 -17.82
N ASP A 144 -15.83 12.11 -18.89
CA ASP A 144 -16.32 13.49 -18.81
C ASP A 144 -17.65 13.54 -18.04
N ALA A 145 -17.84 14.60 -17.25
CA ALA A 145 -19.15 14.89 -16.68
C ALA A 145 -20.11 15.27 -17.82
N ALA A 146 -21.13 14.45 -18.04
CA ALA A 146 -22.20 14.71 -18.99
C ALA A 146 -23.06 15.92 -18.59
#